data_AF-A0A5K0YFP4-F1
#
_entry.id   AF-A0A5K0YFP4-F1
#
_cell.length_a   1.000
_cell.length_b   1.000
_cell.length_c   1.000
_cell.angle_alpha   90.00
_cell.angle_beta   90.00
_cell.angle_gamma   90.00
#
_symmetry.space_group_name_H-M   'P 1'
#
loop_
_entity.id
_entity.type
_entity.pdbx_description
1 polymer ?
#
loop_
_entity_poly.entity_id
_entity_poly.type
_entity_poly.pdbx_seq_one_letter_code
_entity_poly.pdbx_strand_id
1 'polypeptide(L)'
;ARDYLDMPEVIAYLVDPQLTYFRYEDVRVICEVVNLCIQPDPANRPSMTIICSTLENGIDISPTANIKESPLAWAELALAS
;
A
#
# COMPACT_ATOMS: atom_id res chain seq x y z
N ALA A 1 6.49 -7.89 -12.46
CA ALA A 1 5.87 -7.20 -11.31
C ALA A 1 6.74 -7.38 -10.07
N ARG A 2 6.94 -8.63 -9.63
CA ARG A 2 7.85 -8.98 -8.52
C ARG A 2 9.26 -8.41 -8.65
N ASP A 3 9.84 -8.45 -9.85
CA ASP A 3 11.19 -7.92 -10.11
C ASP A 3 11.35 -6.43 -9.76
N TYR A 4 10.25 -5.65 -9.81
CA TYR A 4 10.26 -4.24 -9.44
C TYR A 4 9.93 -4.02 -7.95
N LEU A 5 9.14 -4.91 -7.35
CA LEU A 5 8.76 -4.85 -5.93
C LEU A 5 9.93 -5.24 -5.01
N ASP A 6 10.85 -6.06 -5.50
CA ASP A 6 12.01 -6.57 -4.75
C ASP A 6 13.24 -5.65 -4.85
N MET A 7 13.17 -4.56 -5.61
CA MET A 7 14.27 -3.60 -5.83
C MET A 7 14.02 -2.31 -5.03
N PRO A 8 14.67 -2.10 -3.88
CA PRO A 8 14.44 -0.92 -3.04
C PRO A 8 14.62 0.40 -3.80
N GLU A 9 15.57 0.44 -4.73
CA GLU A 9 15.92 1.62 -5.50
C GLU A 9 14.83 2.05 -6.48
N VAL A 10 13.94 1.13 -6.88
CA VAL A 10 12.89 1.41 -7.88
C VAL A 10 11.48 1.51 -7.30
N ILE A 11 11.29 1.15 -6.02
CA ILE A 11 9.97 1.18 -5.36
C ILE A 11 9.33 2.58 -5.41
N ALA A 12 10.13 3.65 -5.31
CA ALA A 12 9.62 5.02 -5.41
C ALA A 12 9.01 5.35 -6.79
N TYR A 13 9.45 4.67 -7.86
CA TYR A 13 8.90 4.83 -9.21
C TYR A 13 7.63 4.01 -9.45
N LEU A 14 7.23 3.15 -8.51
CA LEU A 14 5.96 2.43 -8.56
C LEU A 14 4.77 3.27 -8.08
N VAL A 15 5.06 4.38 -7.41
CA VAL A 15 4.07 5.32 -6.91
C VAL A 15 3.49 6.13 -8.07
N ASP A 16 2.19 6.45 -8.00
CA ASP A 16 1.54 7.33 -8.97
C ASP A 16 2.33 8.66 -9.09
N PRO A 17 2.74 9.08 -10.31
CA PRO A 17 3.43 10.35 -10.53
C PRO A 17 2.66 11.59 -10.05
N GLN A 18 1.33 11.49 -9.89
CA GLN A 18 0.49 12.58 -9.36
C GLN A 18 0.58 12.70 -7.83
N LEU A 19 1.12 11.71 -7.13
CA LEU A 19 1.25 11.73 -5.69
C LEU A 19 2.44 12.61 -5.28
N THR A 20 2.12 13.84 -4.87
CA THR A 20 3.13 14.86 -4.53
C THR A 20 3.87 14.61 -3.22
N TYR A 21 3.27 13.83 -2.30
CA TYR A 21 3.86 13.52 -1.01
C TYR A 21 3.53 12.08 -0.61
N PHE A 22 4.56 11.32 -0.27
CA PHE A 22 4.44 9.99 0.34
C PHE A 22 5.64 9.72 1.23
N ARG A 23 5.47 8.82 2.20
CA ARG A 23 6.58 8.29 2.99
C ARG A 23 7.08 7.04 2.30
N TYR A 24 8.39 6.96 2.07
CA TYR A 24 9.00 5.83 1.37
C TYR A 24 8.77 4.51 2.12
N GLU A 25 8.75 4.57 3.44
CA GLU A 25 8.54 3.47 4.37
C GLU A 25 7.14 2.87 4.22
N ASP A 26 6.12 3.69 3.98
CA ASP A 26 4.75 3.21 3.74
C ASP A 26 4.68 2.44 2.42
N VAL A 27 5.31 2.98 1.38
CA VAL A 27 5.37 2.32 0.07
C VAL A 27 6.11 0.99 0.16
N ARG A 28 7.16 0.89 0.99
CA ARG A 28 7.86 -0.38 1.24
C ARG A 28 6.95 -1.42 1.88
N VAL A 29 6.19 -1.05 2.91
CA VAL A 29 5.23 -1.96 3.57
C VAL A 29 4.16 -2.42 2.57
N ILE A 30 3.66 -1.52 1.74
CA ILE A 30 2.70 -1.86 0.68
C ILE A 30 3.33 -2.86 -0.30
N CYS A 31 4.56 -2.64 -0.74
CA CYS A 31 5.25 -3.54 -1.67
C CYS A 31 5.46 -4.94 -1.07
N GLU A 32 5.82 -5.02 0.22
CA GLU A 32 5.93 -6.27 0.96
C GLU A 32 4.59 -7.03 0.98
N VAL A 33 3.51 -6.33 1.33
CA VAL A 33 2.15 -6.90 1.34
C VAL A 33 1.73 -7.38 -0.04
N VAL A 34 1.98 -6.60 -1.10
CA VAL A 34 1.71 -7.00 -2.48
C VAL A 34 2.47 -8.28 -2.81
N ASN A 35 3.76 -8.36 -2.47
CA ASN A 35 4.59 -9.56 -2.68
C ASN A 35 4.05 -10.81 -1.97
N LEU A 36 3.50 -10.66 -0.76
CA LEU A 36 2.84 -11.74 -0.03
C LEU A 36 1.55 -12.19 -0.74
N CYS A 37 0.74 -11.24 -1.22
CA CYS A 37 -0.52 -11.51 -1.89
C CYS A 37 -0.36 -12.17 -3.28
N ILE A 38 0.68 -11.79 -4.04
CA ILE A 38 0.94 -12.32 -5.38
C ILE A 38 1.81 -13.59 -5.39
N GLN A 39 2.06 -14.22 -4.23
CA GLN A 39 2.81 -15.46 -4.16
C GLN A 39 2.24 -16.51 -5.14
N PRO A 40 3.07 -17.06 -6.06
CA PRO A 40 2.58 -17.99 -7.07
C PRO A 40 1.92 -19.22 -6.48
N ASP A 41 2.47 -19.72 -5.37
CA ASP A 41 1.91 -20.81 -4.59
C ASP A 41 0.89 -20.26 -3.58
N PRO A 42 -0.42 -20.58 -3.72
CA PRO A 42 -1.45 -20.15 -2.80
C PRO A 42 -1.23 -20.65 -1.37
N ALA A 43 -0.54 -21.78 -1.16
CA ALA A 43 -0.26 -22.31 0.16
C ALA A 43 0.71 -21.42 0.96
N ASN A 44 1.51 -20.61 0.28
CA ASN A 44 2.45 -19.66 0.90
C ASN A 44 1.85 -18.27 1.10
N ARG A 45 0.60 -18.04 0.66
CA ARG A 45 -0.07 -16.76 0.90
C ARG A 45 -0.54 -16.72 2.35
N PRO A 46 -0.17 -15.69 3.13
CA PRO A 46 -0.68 -15.54 4.49
C PRO A 46 -2.20 -15.28 4.47
N SER A 47 -2.84 -15.48 5.60
CA SER A 47 -4.26 -15.15 5.76
C SER A 47 -4.48 -13.65 5.64
N MET A 48 -5.70 -13.25 5.25
CA MET A 48 -6.07 -11.83 5.22
C MET A 48 -5.93 -11.15 6.58
N THR A 49 -6.12 -11.89 7.68
CA THR A 49 -5.87 -11.36 9.03
C THR A 49 -4.42 -10.92 9.21
N ILE A 50 -3.46 -11.74 8.77
CA ILE A 50 -2.04 -11.41 8.84
C ILE A 50 -1.74 -10.21 7.93
N ILE A 51 -2.28 -10.20 6.71
CA ILE A 51 -2.12 -9.09 5.77
C ILE A 51 -2.63 -7.76 6.36
N CYS A 52 -3.84 -7.75 6.93
CA CYS A 52 -4.40 -6.57 7.58
C CYS A 52 -3.52 -6.11 8.75
N SER A 53 -3.09 -7.04 9.60
CA SER A 53 -2.19 -6.70 10.72
C SER A 53 -0.85 -6.14 10.25
N THR A 54 -0.28 -6.63 9.14
CA THR A 54 0.96 -6.06 8.59
C THR A 54 0.76 -4.62 8.14
N LEU A 55 -0.35 -4.32 7.46
CA LEU A 55 -0.69 -2.97 7.03
C LEU A 55 -0.92 -2.02 8.22
N GLU A 56 -1.73 -2.45 9.19
CA GLU A 56 -2.08 -1.66 10.37
C GLU A 56 -0.87 -1.32 11.25
N ASN A 57 0.10 -2.24 11.34
CA ASN A 57 1.31 -2.02 12.13
C ASN A 57 2.41 -1.29 11.36
N GLY A 58 2.44 -1.42 10.04
CA GLY A 58 3.50 -0.87 9.19
C GLY A 58 3.21 0.52 8.64
N ILE A 59 1.94 0.95 8.59
CA ILE A 59 1.54 2.24 8.05
C ILE A 59 0.79 3.03 9.13
N ASP A 60 1.28 4.23 9.44
CA ASP A 60 0.59 5.13 10.38
C ASP A 60 -0.67 5.70 9.71
N ILE A 61 -1.81 5.12 10.06
CA ILE A 61 -3.15 5.55 9.64
C ILE A 61 -3.83 6.42 10.70
N SER A 62 -3.09 6.92 11.70
CA SER A 62 -3.66 7.80 12.73
C SER A 62 -4.37 9.00 12.08
N PRO A 63 -5.51 9.47 12.62
CA PRO A 63 -6.17 10.70 12.15
C PRO A 63 -5.26 11.94 12.19
N THR A 64 -4.18 11.90 12.99
CA THR A 64 -3.15 12.94 13.03
C THR A 64 -2.16 12.86 11.87
N ALA A 65 -2.05 11.70 11.21
CA ALA A 65 -1.27 11.49 9.99
C ALA A 65 -2.03 12.04 8.76
N ASN A 66 -2.54 13.27 8.87
CA ASN A 66 -2.96 14.16 7.79
C ASN A 66 -3.50 13.49 6.50
N ILE A 67 -4.52 12.62 6.62
CA ILE A 67 -5.40 12.32 5.49
C ILE A 67 -6.33 13.53 5.39
N LYS A 68 -5.89 14.57 4.66
CA LYS A 68 -6.67 15.81 4.46
C LYS A 68 -7.95 15.59 3.67
N GLU A 69 -8.12 14.41 3.11
CA GLU A 69 -9.31 14.03 2.38
C GLU A 69 -10.20 13.22 3.31
N SER A 70 -11.44 13.69 3.47
CA SER A 70 -12.48 13.02 4.23
C SER A 70 -12.45 11.49 3.96
N PRO A 71 -12.70 10.63 4.96
CA PRO A 71 -12.87 9.18 4.73
C PRO A 71 -13.87 8.83 3.61
N LEU A 72 -14.73 9.79 3.24
CA LEU A 72 -15.71 9.70 2.15
C LEU A 72 -15.18 10.11 0.76
N ALA A 73 -13.98 10.68 0.65
CA ALA A 73 -13.44 11.20 -0.61
C ALA A 73 -13.32 10.10 -1.68
N TRP A 74 -12.98 8.87 -1.28
CA TRP A 74 -12.95 7.71 -2.18
C TRP A 74 -14.35 7.34 -2.69
N ALA A 75 -15.39 7.51 -1.87
CA ALA A 75 -16.76 7.27 -2.29
C ALA A 75 -17.26 8.37 -3.24
N GLU A 76 -16.89 9.63 -2.98
CA GLU A 76 -17.25 10.77 -3.84
C GLU A 76 -16.58 10.68 -5.22
N LEU A 77 -15.30 10.26 -5.29
CA LEU A 77 -14.58 10.07 -6.54
C LEU A 77 -15.21 8.98 -7.41
N ALA A 78 -15.60 7.85 -6.81
CA ALA A 78 -16.24 6.73 -7.52
C ALA A 78 -17.63 7.08 -8.08
N LEU A 79 -18.32 8.05 -7.46
CA LEU A 79 -19.62 8.56 -7.95
C LEU A 79 -19.47 9.61 -9.05
N ALA A 80 -18.30 10.24 -9.18
CA ALA A 80 -18.03 11.28 -10.16
C ALA A 80 -17.49 10.75 -11.52
N SER A 81 -17.25 9.44 -11.64
CA SER A 81 -16.80 8.74 -12.85
C SER A 81 -17.95 8.16 -13.68
#